data_AF-A0A2H0CVK5-F1
#
_entry.id   AF-A0A2H0CVK5-F1
#
_cell.length_a   1.000
_cell.length_b   1.000
_cell.length_c   1.000
_cell.angle_alpha   90.00
_cell.angle_beta   90.00
_cell.angle_gamma   90.00
#
_symmetry.space_group_name_H-M   'P 1'
#
loop_
_entity.id
_entity.type
_entity.pdbx_description
1 polymer ?
#
loop_
_entity_poly.entity_id
_entity_poly.type
_entity_poly.pdbx_seq_one_letter_code
_entity_poly.pdbx_strand_id
1 'polypeptide(L)'
;MSGLKSAWELSLERSDKLAPELKSQKKLTKKQKQEIAEIRKEYAAKIADRDVTFQSKVHKLPDRVHPEDIEAQKTELEEQFRLDKKNLEEEMEKEVEAVRNRKE
;
A
#
# COMPACT_ATOMS: atom_id res chain seq x y z
N MET A 1 5.60 4.46 51.30
CA MET A 1 4.67 3.58 50.57
C MET A 1 4.15 4.34 49.35
N SER A 2 4.91 4.41 48.27
CA SER A 2 4.56 5.16 47.05
C SER A 2 4.51 4.21 45.86
N GLY A 3 3.60 4.31 44.91
CA GLY A 3 2.18 4.61 44.97
C GLY A 3 1.56 3.53 44.07
N LEU A 4 0.25 3.30 44.18
CA LEU A 4 -0.46 2.44 43.24
C LEU A 4 -0.24 3.01 41.83
N LYS A 5 0.68 2.39 41.07
CA LYS A 5 0.90 2.73 39.67
C LYS A 5 -0.45 2.64 38.96
N SER A 6 -0.80 3.70 38.24
CA SER A 6 -2.04 3.74 37.47
C SER A 6 -2.06 2.55 36.50
N ALA A 7 -3.24 1.96 36.26
CA ALA A 7 -3.41 0.88 35.29
C ALA A 7 -2.85 1.26 33.90
N TRP A 8 -2.82 2.56 33.59
CA TRP A 8 -2.21 3.12 32.40
C TRP A 8 -0.68 3.03 32.40
N GLU A 9 -0.03 3.37 33.51
CA GLU A 9 1.43 3.23 33.67
C GLU A 9 1.85 1.76 33.63
N LEU A 10 1.06 0.87 34.24
CA LEU A 10 1.28 -0.58 34.16
C LEU A 10 1.13 -1.12 32.74
N SER A 11 0.20 -0.60 31.95
CA SER A 11 0.05 -0.95 30.53
C SER A 11 1.23 -0.47 29.69
N LEU A 12 1.72 0.76 29.92
CA LEU A 12 2.91 1.28 29.23
C LEU A 12 4.17 0.49 29.61
N GLU A 13 4.37 0.18 30.89
CA GLU A 13 5.52 -0.60 31.36
C GLU A 13 5.49 -2.04 30.84
N ARG A 14 4.29 -2.65 30.72
CA ARG A 14 4.11 -3.96 30.08
C ARG A 14 4.33 -3.90 28.57
N SER A 15 3.85 -2.86 27.90
CA SER A 15 4.07 -2.65 26.47
C SER A 15 5.56 -2.45 26.15
N ASP A 16 6.26 -1.66 26.96
CA ASP A 16 7.70 -1.43 26.83
C ASP A 16 8.53 -2.71 27.03
N LYS A 17 8.06 -3.65 27.87
CA LYS A 17 8.70 -4.96 28.11
C LYS A 17 8.33 -6.02 27.08
N LEU A 18 7.15 -5.93 26.48
CA LEU A 18 6.68 -6.86 25.43
C LEU A 18 7.17 -6.47 24.03
N ALA A 19 7.58 -5.21 23.85
CA ALA A 19 7.98 -4.67 22.55
C ALA A 19 9.44 -4.16 22.46
N PRO A 20 10.46 -4.77 23.11
CA PRO A 20 11.85 -4.40 22.86
C PRO A 20 12.25 -4.67 21.40
N GLU A 21 11.61 -5.63 20.73
CA GLU A 21 11.79 -5.93 19.30
C GLU A 21 11.20 -4.86 18.37
N LEU A 22 10.19 -4.10 18.81
CA LEU A 22 9.71 -2.91 18.07
C LEU A 22 10.62 -1.70 18.29
N LYS A 23 11.37 -1.65 19.40
CA LYS A 23 12.42 -0.64 19.60
C LYS A 23 13.70 -0.95 18.79
N SER A 24 13.94 -2.22 18.46
CA SER A 24 15.03 -2.64 17.55
C SER A 24 14.65 -2.57 16.07
N GLN A 25 13.38 -2.29 15.73
CA GLN A 25 13.06 -1.76 14.40
C GLN A 25 13.78 -0.42 14.25
N LYS A 26 14.85 -0.41 13.46
CA LYS A 26 15.60 0.79 13.06
C LYS A 26 14.60 1.93 12.87
N LYS A 27 14.65 2.93 13.75
CA LYS A 27 13.78 4.11 13.62
C LYS A 27 14.06 4.72 12.25
N LEU A 28 13.11 4.58 11.33
CA LEU A 28 13.22 5.17 10.00
C LEU A 28 13.48 6.67 10.17
N THR A 29 14.51 7.15 9.48
CA THR A 29 14.88 8.56 9.55
C THR A 29 13.79 9.41 8.91
N LYS A 30 13.75 10.71 9.25
CA LYS A 30 12.76 11.62 8.65
C LYS A 30 12.85 11.62 7.12
N LYS A 31 14.05 11.47 6.57
CA LYS A 31 14.31 11.35 5.13
C LYS A 31 13.71 10.05 4.56
N GLN A 32 13.96 8.91 5.17
CA GLN A 32 13.38 7.62 4.73
C GLN A 32 11.85 7.63 4.78
N LYS A 33 11.25 8.24 5.81
CA LYS A 33 9.79 8.37 5.90
C LYS A 33 9.21 9.24 4.79
N GLN A 34 9.91 10.33 4.44
CA GLN A 34 9.48 11.22 3.37
C GLN A 34 9.60 10.54 2.00
N GLU A 35 10.71 9.85 1.73
CA GLU A 35 10.93 9.08 0.50
C GLU A 35 9.86 7.98 0.33
N ILE A 36 9.54 7.24 1.40
CA ILE A 36 8.43 6.26 1.39
C ILE A 36 7.08 6.92 1.09
N ALA A 37 6.82 8.12 1.62
CA ALA A 37 5.58 8.84 1.38
C ALA A 37 5.48 9.35 -0.06
N GLU A 38 6.60 9.78 -0.65
CA GLU A 38 6.69 10.17 -2.06
C GLU A 38 6.46 8.98 -2.99
N ILE A 39 7.16 7.86 -2.77
CA ILE A 39 6.94 6.60 -3.50
C ILE A 39 5.46 6.21 -3.47
N ARG A 40 4.84 6.18 -2.28
CA ARG A 40 3.42 5.84 -2.15
C ARG A 40 2.50 6.79 -2.92
N LYS A 41 2.81 8.08 -2.97
CA LYS A 41 2.03 9.06 -3.74
C LYS A 41 2.18 8.82 -5.24
N GLU A 42 3.38 8.54 -5.72
CA GLU A 42 3.64 8.24 -7.12
C GLU A 42 2.91 6.97 -7.57
N TYR A 43 3.00 5.89 -6.79
CA TYR A 43 2.28 4.65 -7.09
C TYR A 43 0.76 4.83 -7.00
N ALA A 44 0.26 5.62 -6.05
CA ALA A 44 -1.16 5.95 -6.00
C ALA A 44 -1.63 6.72 -7.25
N ALA A 45 -0.83 7.66 -7.74
CA ALA A 45 -1.11 8.38 -8.99
C ALA A 45 -1.11 7.42 -10.20
N LYS A 46 -0.12 6.53 -10.31
CA LYS A 46 -0.06 5.50 -11.37
C LYS A 46 -1.28 4.59 -11.36
N ILE A 47 -1.73 4.16 -10.17
CA ILE A 47 -2.93 3.33 -10.02
C ILE A 47 -4.19 4.11 -10.46
N ALA A 48 -4.32 5.38 -10.08
CA ALA A 48 -5.43 6.22 -10.48
C ALA A 48 -5.48 6.43 -12.00
N ASP A 49 -4.34 6.70 -12.64
CA ASP A 49 -4.25 6.83 -14.11
C ASP A 49 -4.70 5.54 -14.83
N ARG A 50 -4.31 4.38 -14.28
CA ARG A 50 -4.73 3.07 -14.81
C ARG A 50 -6.21 2.81 -14.62
N ASP A 51 -6.77 3.19 -13.48
CA ASP A 51 -8.21 3.07 -13.20
C ASP A 51 -9.02 3.94 -14.16
N VAL A 52 -8.64 5.20 -14.36
CA VAL A 52 -9.29 6.09 -15.33
C VAL A 52 -9.24 5.53 -16.76
N THR A 53 -8.09 4.96 -17.14
CA THR A 53 -7.92 4.31 -18.45
C THR A 53 -8.81 3.08 -18.58
N PHE A 54 -8.89 2.25 -17.54
CA PHE A 54 -9.75 1.07 -17.48
C PHE A 54 -11.22 1.45 -17.59
N GLN A 55 -11.70 2.40 -16.77
CA GLN A 55 -13.08 2.91 -16.82
C GLN A 55 -13.42 3.47 -18.20
N SER A 56 -12.50 4.19 -18.83
CA SER A 56 -12.68 4.70 -20.19
C SER A 56 -12.82 3.59 -21.24
N LYS A 57 -12.14 2.46 -21.07
CA LYS A 57 -12.27 1.28 -21.94
C LYS A 57 -13.59 0.56 -21.69
N VAL A 58 -13.99 0.37 -20.43
CA VAL A 58 -15.29 -0.23 -20.06
C VAL A 58 -16.47 0.60 -20.57
N HIS A 59 -16.36 1.93 -20.52
CA HIS A 59 -17.42 2.79 -21.03
C HIS A 59 -17.59 2.70 -22.56
N LYS A 60 -16.49 2.46 -23.30
CA LYS A 60 -16.48 2.35 -24.78
C LYS A 60 -16.71 0.93 -25.30
N LEU A 61 -16.79 -0.05 -24.40
CA LEU A 61 -16.99 -1.47 -24.73
C LEU A 61 -18.32 -1.73 -25.46
N PRO A 62 -19.46 -1.14 -25.02
CA PRO A 62 -20.75 -1.32 -25.69
C PRO A 62 -20.80 -0.77 -27.13
N ASP A 63 -19.96 0.22 -27.46
CA ASP A 63 -19.93 0.83 -28.79
C ASP A 63 -19.15 0.01 -29.82
N ARG A 64 -18.39 -0.99 -29.36
CA ARG A 64 -17.36 -1.68 -30.17
C ARG A 64 -17.54 -3.20 -30.25
N VAL A 65 -18.35 -3.77 -29.37
CA VAL A 65 -18.44 -5.22 -29.15
C VAL A 65 -19.89 -5.66 -29.20
N HIS A 66 -20.14 -6.84 -29.76
CA HIS A 66 -21.47 -7.42 -29.78
C HIS A 66 -21.98 -7.64 -28.35
N PRO A 67 -23.29 -7.43 -28.07
CA PRO A 67 -23.84 -7.54 -26.71
C PRO A 67 -23.51 -8.84 -25.98
N GLU A 68 -23.36 -9.94 -26.71
CA GLU A 68 -23.04 -11.27 -26.19
C GLU A 68 -21.57 -11.38 -25.71
N ASP A 69 -20.66 -10.59 -26.27
CA ASP A 69 -19.22 -10.63 -25.96
C ASP A 69 -18.78 -9.54 -24.96
N ILE A 70 -19.67 -8.59 -24.64
CA ILE A 70 -19.36 -7.47 -23.73
C ILE A 70 -18.94 -7.99 -22.35
N GLU A 71 -19.66 -8.97 -21.79
CA GLU A 71 -19.36 -9.51 -20.47
C GLU A 71 -18.01 -10.25 -20.45
N ALA A 72 -17.72 -11.03 -21.50
CA ALA A 72 -16.45 -11.74 -21.63
C ALA A 72 -15.27 -10.76 -21.69
N GLN A 73 -15.35 -9.75 -22.56
CA GLN A 73 -14.27 -8.76 -22.67
C GLN A 73 -14.15 -7.88 -21.42
N LYS A 74 -15.27 -7.54 -20.76
CA LYS A 74 -15.22 -6.81 -19.49
C LYS A 74 -14.49 -7.60 -18.42
N THR A 75 -14.76 -8.90 -18.32
CA THR A 75 -14.11 -9.79 -17.35
C THR A 75 -12.61 -9.88 -17.62
N GLU A 76 -12.20 -10.06 -18.88
CA GLU A 76 -10.78 -10.07 -19.27
C GLU A 76 -10.10 -8.73 -18.93
N LEU A 77 -10.77 -7.61 -19.19
CA LEU A 77 -10.25 -6.29 -18.87
C LEU A 77 -10.09 -6.07 -17.36
N GLU A 78 -11.04 -6.58 -16.55
CA GLU A 78 -10.99 -6.54 -15.09
C GLU A 78 -9.85 -7.40 -14.53
N GLU A 79 -9.62 -8.58 -15.10
CA GLU A 79 -8.50 -9.45 -14.74
C GLU A 79 -7.16 -8.78 -15.05
N GLN A 80 -7.01 -8.20 -16.24
CA GLN A 80 -5.82 -7.42 -16.60
C GLN A 80 -5.58 -6.27 -15.63
N PHE A 81 -6.62 -5.49 -15.31
CA PHE A 81 -6.51 -4.40 -14.35
C PHE A 81 -6.11 -4.87 -12.95
N ARG A 82 -6.66 -6.01 -12.50
CA ARG A 82 -6.32 -6.60 -11.20
C ARG A 82 -4.87 -7.05 -11.15
N LEU A 83 -4.37 -7.67 -12.21
CA LEU A 83 -2.97 -8.09 -12.33
C LEU A 83 -2.04 -6.87 -12.35
N ASP A 84 -2.35 -5.85 -13.15
CA ASP A 84 -1.58 -4.62 -13.22
C ASP A 84 -1.51 -3.91 -11.85
N LYS A 85 -2.64 -3.82 -11.15
CA LYS A 85 -2.69 -3.24 -9.80
C LYS A 85 -1.82 -4.03 -8.82
N LYS A 86 -1.90 -5.37 -8.84
CA LYS A 86 -1.10 -6.25 -7.99
C LYS A 86 0.40 -6.06 -8.26
N ASN A 87 0.80 -5.98 -9.53
CA ASN A 87 2.18 -5.76 -9.91
C ASN A 87 2.69 -4.40 -9.39
N LEU A 88 1.90 -3.33 -9.53
CA LEU A 88 2.26 -2.01 -9.00
C LEU A 88 2.36 -1.99 -7.48
N GLU A 89 1.49 -2.73 -6.77
CA GLU A 89 1.57 -2.87 -5.31
C GLU A 89 2.83 -3.63 -4.88
N GLU A 90 3.18 -4.72 -5.58
CA GLU A 90 4.40 -5.50 -5.32
C GLU A 90 5.67 -4.68 -5.60
N GLU A 91 5.69 -3.88 -6.67
CA GLU A 91 6.80 -2.96 -6.97
C GLU A 91 6.93 -1.87 -5.90
N MET A 92 5.80 -1.27 -5.49
CA MET A 92 5.78 -0.29 -4.41
C MET A 92 6.33 -0.88 -3.10
N GLU A 93 5.93 -2.11 -2.73
CA GLU A 93 6.44 -2.77 -1.53
C GLU A 93 7.94 -3.03 -1.60
N LYS A 94 8.45 -3.50 -2.74
CA LYS A 94 9.89 -3.71 -2.96
C LYS A 94 10.68 -2.41 -2.82
N GLU A 95 10.18 -1.31 -3.39
CA GLU A 95 10.84 0.00 -3.26
C GLU A 95 10.81 0.52 -1.83
N VAL A 96 9.66 0.42 -1.15
CA VAL A 96 9.52 0.81 0.25
C VAL A 96 10.45 -0.02 1.13
N GLU A 97 10.56 -1.33 0.89
CA GLU A 97 11.49 -2.21 1.60
C GLU A 97 12.95 -1.87 1.32
N ALA A 98 13.29 -1.53 0.07
CA ALA A 98 14.63 -1.06 -0.28
C ALA A 98 15.00 0.23 0.48
N VAL A 99 14.07 1.19 0.60
CA VAL A 99 14.28 2.42 1.39
C VAL A 99 14.44 2.11 2.87
N ARG A 100 13.67 1.14 3.41
CA ARG A 100 13.79 0.70 4.81
C ARG A 100 15.13 0.00 5.10
N ASN A 101 15.61 -0.80 4.15
CA ASN A 101 16.85 -1.57 4.29
C ASN A 101 18.11 -0.77 3.93
N ARG A 102 17.97 0.38 3.27
CA ARG A 102 19.05 1.33 3.05
C ARG A 102 19.64 1.73 4.41
N LYS A 103 20.86 1.24 4.70
CA LYS A 103 21.65 1.73 5.82
C LYS A 103 22.09 3.15 5.46
N GLU A 104 21.67 4.13 6.26
CA GLU A 104 22.39 5.42 6.32
C GLU A 104 23.83 5.20 6.79
#